data_AF-A0A932V057-F1
#
_entry.id   AF-A0A932V057-F1
#
_cell.length_a   1.000
_cell.length_b   1.000
_cell.length_c   1.000
_cell.angle_alpha   90.00
_cell.angle_beta   90.00
_cell.angle_gamma   90.00
#
_symmetry.space_group_name_H-M   'P 1'
#
loop_
_entity.id
_entity.type
_entity.pdbx_description
1 polymer ?
#
loop_
_entity_poly.entity_id
_entity_poly.type
_entity_poly.pdbx_seq_one_letter_code
_entity_poly.pdbx_strand_id
1 'polypeptide(L)'
;MRKHKFPVIPTAPPAFLLIARQFGIGGDWVEIRKRIRGMISDLREQSFGFEMENIKRSDRNDLTSFDIHLHGALDLLSGQGCQAADCRIAAAKRLARSVGLIADRVWLTDYLSGEVYQMGRPTNAALDSIMAHTLTLIPLLPLIEAGIVMFRSPWVGTCRECSQGFEDRVDETAHEVLKVFGREFKVEPMKSGGFFVKTGQAFEPSLYLHSPKSIVGDLPKARSYAAQIIRREVKEILWVGREASLTRGSIFTNSRLGLAGLLEQEGRLLTRKEMIMFDNDRTLEIPWVSDLNASQILQLREEASGALPLFRERIARALVRARGQDARENSEDVLAELRAQAAEVRSELTVKQSKSARYWKTTYGLLGLGISAYGVATDQVMPGVAGLLPILQLLIGHRTGHEAESERLKTRPGYVMVKAQDILAHDH
;
A
#
# COMPACT_ATOMS: atom_id res chain seq x y z
N MET A 1 -21.03 32.46 0.52
CA MET A 1 -20.05 31.37 0.66
C MET A 1 -19.45 31.06 -0.71
N ARG A 2 -18.17 31.38 -0.94
CA ARG A 2 -17.49 31.04 -2.21
C ARG A 2 -17.27 29.52 -2.23
N LYS A 3 -17.89 28.83 -3.19
CA LYS A 3 -17.63 27.40 -3.46
C LYS A 3 -16.19 27.28 -3.96
N HIS A 4 -15.24 27.04 -3.06
CA HIS A 4 -13.92 26.56 -3.46
C HIS A 4 -14.13 25.20 -4.13
N LYS A 5 -14.06 25.16 -5.47
CA LYS A 5 -13.94 23.91 -6.22
C LYS A 5 -12.56 23.34 -5.91
N PHE A 6 -12.52 22.36 -5.01
CA PHE A 6 -11.32 21.58 -4.76
C PHE A 6 -11.02 20.70 -5.98
N PRO A 7 -9.75 20.35 -6.22
CA PRO A 7 -9.43 19.29 -7.16
C PRO A 7 -10.15 18.04 -6.70
N VAL A 8 -11.16 17.63 -7.46
CA VAL A 8 -11.86 16.37 -7.23
C VAL A 8 -10.84 15.30 -7.56
N ILE A 9 -10.25 14.69 -6.54
CA ILE A 9 -9.41 13.51 -6.71
C ILE A 9 -10.41 12.37 -6.97
N PRO A 10 -10.55 11.90 -8.22
CA PRO A 10 -11.63 11.00 -8.55
C PRO A 10 -11.51 9.68 -7.80
N THR A 11 -10.34 9.31 -7.31
CA THR A 11 -10.04 8.03 -6.66
C THR A 11 -10.21 8.03 -5.14
N ALA A 12 -10.49 9.19 -4.52
CA ALA A 12 -10.55 9.32 -3.06
C ALA A 12 -11.98 9.67 -2.57
N PRO A 13 -12.44 9.08 -1.44
CA PRO A 13 -13.73 9.40 -0.85
C PRO A 13 -13.81 10.90 -0.52
N PRO A 14 -14.79 11.64 -1.06
CA PRO A 14 -14.91 13.07 -0.79
C PRO A 14 -15.09 13.36 0.70
N ALA A 15 -15.82 12.49 1.41
CA ALA A 15 -15.99 12.61 2.86
C ALA A 15 -14.67 12.54 3.62
N PHE A 16 -13.75 11.65 3.22
CA PHE A 16 -12.42 11.59 3.79
C PHE A 16 -11.68 12.92 3.63
N LEU A 17 -11.60 13.45 2.41
CA LEU A 17 -10.85 14.69 2.12
C LEU A 17 -11.43 15.90 2.89
N LEU A 18 -12.75 16.01 2.95
CA LEU A 18 -13.44 17.10 3.64
C LEU A 18 -13.24 17.05 5.15
N ILE A 19 -13.27 15.86 5.75
CA ILE A 19 -13.03 15.66 7.19
C ILE A 19 -11.55 15.84 7.52
N ALA A 20 -10.63 15.28 6.73
CA ALA A 20 -9.19 15.40 6.92
C ALA A 20 -8.75 16.87 6.95
N ARG A 21 -9.36 17.71 6.10
CA ARG A 21 -9.12 19.15 6.11
C ARG A 21 -9.51 19.84 7.43
N GLN A 22 -10.56 19.36 8.10
CA GLN A 22 -10.96 19.94 9.40
C GLN A 22 -9.89 19.70 10.47
N PHE A 23 -9.20 18.56 10.42
CA PHE A 23 -8.04 18.30 11.27
C PHE A 23 -6.87 19.25 10.96
N GLY A 24 -6.64 19.59 9.68
CA GLY A 24 -5.60 20.52 9.26
C GLY A 24 -5.83 21.98 9.69
N ILE A 25 -7.08 22.40 9.91
CA ILE A 25 -7.39 23.74 10.45
C ILE A 25 -7.00 23.85 11.94
N GLY A 26 -6.86 22.72 12.63
CA GLY A 26 -6.65 22.68 14.08
C GLY A 26 -7.94 22.93 14.86
N GLY A 27 -7.84 22.82 16.18
CA GLY A 27 -8.96 22.88 17.14
C GLY A 27 -9.02 21.63 18.01
N ASP A 28 -9.77 21.72 19.11
CA ASP A 28 -10.01 20.55 19.94
C ASP A 28 -10.97 19.56 19.26
N TRP A 29 -11.07 18.34 19.82
CA TRP A 29 -11.93 17.30 19.27
C TRP A 29 -13.42 17.72 19.18
N VAL A 30 -13.88 18.56 20.10
CA VAL A 30 -15.28 19.00 20.20
C VAL A 30 -15.60 20.00 19.09
N GLU A 31 -14.70 20.93 18.83
CA GLU A 31 -14.80 21.89 17.73
C GLU A 31 -14.80 21.20 16.38
N ILE A 32 -13.88 20.26 16.16
CA ILE A 32 -13.81 19.49 14.91
C ILE A 32 -15.13 18.73 14.71
N ARG A 33 -15.64 18.07 15.75
CA ARG A 33 -16.94 17.39 15.73
C ARG A 33 -18.09 18.35 15.38
N LYS A 34 -18.11 19.57 15.93
CA LYS A 34 -19.12 20.59 15.65
C LYS A 34 -19.09 21.01 14.18
N ARG A 35 -17.89 21.18 13.59
CA ARG A 35 -17.73 21.51 12.17
C ARG A 35 -18.22 20.37 11.28
N ILE A 36 -17.81 19.13 11.56
CA ILE A 36 -18.25 17.95 10.80
C ILE A 36 -19.77 17.78 10.88
N ARG A 37 -20.37 17.98 12.06
CA ARG A 37 -21.83 17.97 12.22
C ARG A 37 -22.52 18.98 11.30
N GLY A 38 -21.96 20.18 11.16
CA GLY A 38 -22.47 21.21 10.27
C GLY A 38 -22.39 20.86 8.77
N MET A 39 -21.51 19.93 8.41
CA MET A 39 -21.27 19.49 7.02
C MET A 39 -21.92 18.14 6.69
N ILE A 40 -22.66 17.51 7.61
CA ILE A 40 -23.11 16.12 7.44
C ILE A 40 -24.01 15.91 6.21
N SER A 41 -24.84 16.91 5.86
CA SER A 41 -25.69 16.84 4.68
C SER A 41 -24.86 16.76 3.40
N ASP A 42 -23.88 17.67 3.27
CA ASP A 42 -22.98 17.72 2.11
C ASP A 42 -22.11 16.46 2.02
N LEU A 43 -21.64 15.95 3.18
CA LEU A 43 -20.87 14.72 3.26
C LEU A 43 -21.68 13.52 2.74
N ARG A 44 -22.97 13.41 3.10
CA ARG A 44 -23.85 12.34 2.62
C ARG A 44 -24.08 12.40 1.13
N GLU A 45 -24.40 13.57 0.60
CA GLU A 45 -24.66 13.75 -0.83
C GLU A 45 -23.43 13.35 -1.65
N GLN A 46 -22.24 13.79 -1.23
CA GLN A 46 -21.00 13.47 -1.92
C GLN A 46 -20.58 12.00 -1.77
N SER A 47 -20.73 11.40 -0.58
CA SER A 47 -20.48 9.97 -0.37
C SER A 47 -21.41 9.10 -1.21
N PHE A 48 -22.70 9.45 -1.29
CA PHE A 48 -23.64 8.72 -2.15
C PHE A 48 -23.25 8.81 -3.63
N GLY A 49 -22.97 10.02 -4.13
CA GLY A 49 -22.52 10.20 -5.51
C GLY A 49 -21.25 9.42 -5.83
N PHE A 50 -20.27 9.45 -4.93
CA PHE A 50 -19.01 8.73 -5.06
C PHE A 50 -19.20 7.21 -5.10
N GLU A 51 -19.99 6.65 -4.19
CA GLU A 51 -20.31 5.21 -4.17
C GLU A 51 -20.96 4.76 -5.49
N MET A 52 -21.94 5.52 -5.98
CA MET A 52 -22.62 5.21 -7.24
C MET A 52 -21.69 5.29 -8.45
N GLU A 53 -20.70 6.18 -8.43
CA GLU A 53 -19.66 6.25 -9.46
C GLU A 53 -18.67 5.08 -9.35
N ASN A 54 -18.23 4.74 -8.15
CA ASN A 54 -17.26 3.66 -7.93
C ASN A 54 -17.80 2.30 -8.36
N ILE A 55 -19.08 2.02 -8.08
CA ILE A 55 -19.74 0.78 -8.55
C ILE A 55 -19.65 0.66 -10.09
N LYS A 56 -19.65 1.77 -10.83
CA LYS A 56 -19.53 1.79 -12.30
C LYS A 56 -18.08 1.70 -12.80
N ARG A 57 -17.08 1.98 -11.95
CA ARG A 57 -15.67 2.06 -12.36
C ARG A 57 -14.93 0.73 -12.29
N SER A 58 -15.48 -0.28 -11.61
CA SER A 58 -14.89 -1.62 -11.50
C SER A 58 -14.63 -2.33 -12.85
N ASP A 59 -15.09 -1.78 -13.98
CA ASP A 59 -14.91 -2.36 -15.33
C ASP A 59 -13.64 -1.91 -16.07
N ARG A 60 -12.77 -1.09 -15.48
CA ARG A 60 -11.54 -0.62 -16.17
C ARG A 60 -10.38 -1.62 -16.05
N ASN A 61 -10.15 -2.38 -17.11
CA ASN A 61 -9.01 -3.28 -17.26
C ASN A 61 -7.76 -2.52 -17.74
N ASP A 62 -6.92 -2.07 -16.81
CA ASP A 62 -5.52 -1.72 -17.11
C ASP A 62 -4.67 -2.98 -16.96
N LEU A 63 -4.21 -3.55 -18.07
CA LEU A 63 -3.48 -4.83 -18.07
C LEU A 63 -2.02 -4.71 -17.62
N THR A 64 -1.55 -3.48 -17.38
CA THR A 64 -0.13 -3.21 -17.12
C THR A 64 0.19 -2.92 -15.66
N SER A 65 -0.84 -2.71 -14.82
CA SER A 65 -0.65 -2.37 -13.41
C SER A 65 -0.67 -3.61 -12.50
N PHE A 66 0.23 -3.62 -11.52
CA PHE A 66 0.18 -4.59 -10.44
C PHE A 66 -0.68 -4.06 -9.29
N ASP A 67 -1.93 -4.51 -9.26
CA ASP A 67 -2.94 -4.09 -8.28
C ASP A 67 -2.94 -5.01 -7.06
N ILE A 68 -2.99 -4.44 -5.85
CA ILE A 68 -3.13 -5.19 -4.59
C ILE A 68 -4.46 -4.87 -3.94
N HIS A 69 -5.23 -5.89 -3.60
CA HIS A 69 -6.50 -5.78 -2.90
C HIS A 69 -6.35 -6.23 -1.46
N LEU A 70 -6.59 -5.32 -0.52
CA LEU A 70 -6.42 -5.59 0.91
C LEU A 70 -7.68 -6.25 1.49
N HIS A 71 -7.50 -7.22 2.38
CA HIS A 71 -8.57 -7.92 3.10
C HIS A 71 -8.17 -8.14 4.57
N GLY A 72 -9.15 -8.38 5.44
CA GLY A 72 -8.89 -8.69 6.83
C GLY A 72 -8.60 -7.43 7.64
N ALA A 73 -7.67 -7.54 8.57
CA ALA A 73 -7.13 -6.41 9.32
C ALA A 73 -6.23 -5.49 8.48
N LEU A 74 -5.80 -5.92 7.28
CA LEU A 74 -5.04 -5.07 6.35
C LEU A 74 -5.93 -4.02 5.68
N ASP A 75 -7.24 -4.30 5.57
CA ASP A 75 -8.22 -3.32 5.17
C ASP A 75 -8.54 -2.41 6.37
N LEU A 76 -7.92 -1.22 6.38
CA LEU A 76 -7.87 -0.32 7.56
C LEU A 76 -9.25 0.18 8.02
N LEU A 77 -10.27 0.06 7.17
CA LEU A 77 -11.63 0.50 7.44
C LEU A 77 -12.59 -0.65 7.77
N SER A 78 -12.19 -1.92 7.62
CA SER A 78 -13.06 -3.09 7.86
C SER A 78 -13.46 -3.28 9.32
N GLY A 79 -12.70 -2.69 10.24
CA GLY A 79 -12.87 -2.92 11.67
C GLY A 79 -12.50 -4.34 12.11
N GLN A 80 -11.82 -5.13 11.27
CA GLN A 80 -11.40 -6.50 11.62
C GLN A 80 -10.02 -6.53 12.31
N GLY A 81 -9.28 -5.42 12.26
CA GLY A 81 -8.00 -5.26 12.93
C GLY A 81 -8.09 -4.67 14.34
N CYS A 82 -6.98 -4.09 14.76
CA CYS A 82 -6.87 -3.35 16.01
C CYS A 82 -7.84 -2.15 16.02
N GLN A 83 -8.57 -1.94 17.11
CA GLN A 83 -9.58 -0.85 17.20
C GLN A 83 -9.02 0.45 17.76
N ALA A 84 -7.92 0.40 18.51
CA ALA A 84 -7.30 1.59 19.08
C ALA A 84 -6.75 2.51 17.97
N ALA A 85 -7.04 3.82 18.06
CA ALA A 85 -6.68 4.79 17.02
C ALA A 85 -5.17 4.77 16.69
N ASP A 86 -4.30 4.81 17.72
CA ASP A 86 -2.85 4.79 17.52
C ASP A 86 -2.36 3.52 16.82
N CYS A 87 -2.98 2.40 17.15
CA CYS A 87 -2.68 1.10 16.56
C CYS A 87 -3.10 1.03 15.09
N ARG A 88 -4.25 1.62 14.74
CA ARG A 88 -4.74 1.76 13.36
C ARG A 88 -3.85 2.70 12.55
N ILE A 89 -3.45 3.83 13.12
CA ILE A 89 -2.50 4.77 12.50
C ILE A 89 -1.15 4.08 12.25
N ALA A 90 -0.65 3.30 13.21
CA ALA A 90 0.58 2.53 13.04
C ALA A 90 0.43 1.45 11.95
N ALA A 91 -0.73 0.80 11.86
CA ALA A 91 -1.03 -0.14 10.78
C ALA A 91 -1.06 0.55 9.41
N ALA A 92 -1.64 1.74 9.31
CA ALA A 92 -1.63 2.55 8.09
C ALA A 92 -0.21 2.93 7.66
N LYS A 93 0.65 3.33 8.60
CA LYS A 93 2.07 3.59 8.31
C LYS A 93 2.80 2.34 7.81
N ARG A 94 2.60 1.19 8.46
CA ARG A 94 3.16 -0.10 7.99
C ARG A 94 2.67 -0.45 6.60
N LEU A 95 1.37 -0.29 6.34
CA LEU A 95 0.79 -0.54 5.02
C LEU A 95 1.46 0.34 3.96
N ALA A 96 1.61 1.64 4.22
CA ALA A 96 2.31 2.55 3.31
C ALA A 96 3.69 2.00 2.91
N ARG A 97 4.47 1.53 3.88
CA ARG A 97 5.81 0.94 3.69
C ARG A 97 5.80 -0.35 2.90
N SER A 98 4.92 -1.27 3.27
CA SER A 98 4.90 -2.63 2.71
C SER A 98 4.38 -2.65 1.28
N VAL A 99 3.26 -1.98 1.00
CA VAL A 99 2.59 -2.07 -0.31
C VAL A 99 2.81 -0.84 -1.20
N GLY A 100 3.14 0.31 -0.61
CA GLY A 100 3.26 1.57 -1.34
C GLY A 100 4.39 1.61 -2.37
N LEU A 101 5.40 0.75 -2.27
CA LEU A 101 6.47 0.63 -3.28
C LEU A 101 6.17 -0.47 -4.32
N ILE A 102 5.73 -1.63 -3.84
CA ILE A 102 5.59 -2.85 -4.66
C ILE A 102 4.39 -2.80 -5.60
N ALA A 103 3.31 -2.13 -5.20
CA ALA A 103 2.08 -2.06 -5.99
C ALA A 103 2.06 -0.82 -6.87
N ASP A 104 1.45 -0.94 -8.05
CA ASP A 104 1.03 0.23 -8.81
C ASP A 104 -0.16 0.90 -8.10
N ARG A 105 -1.13 0.07 -7.71
CA ARG A 105 -2.36 0.47 -7.04
C ARG A 105 -2.67 -0.45 -5.87
N VAL A 106 -3.18 0.13 -4.79
CA VAL A 106 -3.60 -0.55 -3.57
C VAL A 106 -5.05 -0.19 -3.31
N TRP A 107 -5.91 -1.20 -3.27
CA TRP A 107 -7.34 -1.04 -3.11
C TRP A 107 -7.78 -1.31 -1.66
N LEU A 108 -8.33 -0.28 -1.03
CA LEU A 108 -9.04 -0.32 0.26
C LEU A 108 -10.56 -0.32 0.03
N THR A 109 -11.33 -0.93 0.94
CA THR A 109 -12.79 -0.85 0.85
C THR A 109 -13.29 0.42 1.51
N ASP A 110 -14.14 1.20 0.82
CA ASP A 110 -14.70 2.45 1.32
C ASP A 110 -15.86 2.24 2.30
N TYR A 111 -15.57 1.70 3.48
CA TYR A 111 -16.58 1.64 4.54
C TYR A 111 -16.94 3.03 5.11
N LEU A 112 -16.07 4.04 4.90
CA LEU A 112 -16.29 5.40 5.39
C LEU A 112 -17.45 6.08 4.67
N SER A 113 -17.47 6.06 3.34
CA SER A 113 -18.59 6.64 2.58
C SER A 113 -19.89 5.91 2.88
N GLY A 114 -19.86 4.57 3.00
CA GLY A 114 -21.00 3.78 3.44
C GLY A 114 -21.54 4.22 4.80
N GLU A 115 -20.68 4.36 5.82
CA GLU A 115 -21.07 4.80 7.16
C GLU A 115 -21.64 6.22 7.16
N VAL A 116 -21.01 7.15 6.43
CA VAL A 116 -21.48 8.54 6.31
C VAL A 116 -22.85 8.60 5.64
N TYR A 117 -23.03 7.89 4.53
CA TYR A 117 -24.29 7.84 3.77
C TYR A 117 -25.43 7.24 4.59
N GLN A 118 -25.18 6.14 5.29
CA GLN A 118 -26.19 5.44 6.10
C GLN A 118 -26.46 6.11 7.45
N MET A 119 -25.65 7.10 7.83
CA MET A 119 -25.83 7.79 9.10
C MET A 119 -27.23 8.43 9.14
N GLY A 120 -28.03 8.10 10.15
CA GLY A 120 -29.35 8.71 10.37
C GLY A 120 -29.22 10.10 11.00
N ARG A 121 -29.54 10.23 12.28
CA ARG A 121 -29.22 11.44 13.05
C ARG A 121 -27.75 11.40 13.49
N PRO A 122 -26.94 12.47 13.31
CA PRO A 122 -25.52 12.45 13.65
C PRO A 122 -25.31 12.44 15.17
N THR A 123 -25.10 11.24 15.73
CA THR A 123 -24.74 11.04 17.15
C THR A 123 -23.27 11.36 17.36
N ASN A 124 -22.86 11.68 18.60
CA ASN A 124 -21.44 11.91 18.89
C ASN A 124 -20.59 10.67 18.58
N ALA A 125 -21.08 9.47 18.92
CA ALA A 125 -20.38 8.22 18.66
C ALA A 125 -20.16 7.96 17.16
N ALA A 126 -21.17 8.20 16.33
CA ALA A 126 -21.03 8.05 14.88
C ALA A 126 -20.06 9.07 14.28
N LEU A 127 -20.08 10.32 14.77
CA LEU A 127 -19.11 11.33 14.36
C LEU A 127 -17.67 10.97 14.80
N ASP A 128 -17.52 10.45 16.01
CA ASP A 128 -16.22 10.03 16.53
C ASP A 128 -15.65 8.82 15.75
N SER A 129 -16.53 7.91 15.32
CA SER A 129 -16.19 6.78 14.45
C SER A 129 -15.60 7.27 13.11
N ILE A 130 -16.34 8.09 12.34
CA ILE A 130 -15.87 8.60 11.04
C ILE A 130 -14.60 9.47 11.18
N MET A 131 -14.45 10.18 12.31
CA MET A 131 -13.24 10.92 12.64
C MET A 131 -12.05 9.98 12.86
N ALA A 132 -12.23 8.88 13.60
CA ALA A 132 -11.18 7.89 13.81
C ALA A 132 -10.77 7.16 12.52
N HIS A 133 -11.75 6.83 11.65
CA HIS A 133 -11.48 6.33 10.30
C HIS A 133 -10.65 7.33 9.49
N THR A 134 -11.02 8.60 9.53
CA THR A 134 -10.27 9.67 8.82
C THR A 134 -8.84 9.81 9.33
N LEU A 135 -8.63 9.86 10.64
CA LEU A 135 -7.28 9.92 11.23
C LEU A 135 -6.41 8.72 10.83
N THR A 136 -7.01 7.54 10.71
CA THR A 136 -6.31 6.32 10.26
C THR A 136 -5.81 6.46 8.82
N LEU A 137 -6.52 7.19 7.96
CA LEU A 137 -6.19 7.36 6.56
C LEU A 137 -5.24 8.54 6.29
N ILE A 138 -5.12 9.53 7.19
CA ILE A 138 -4.22 10.69 7.01
C ILE A 138 -2.77 10.29 6.68
N PRO A 139 -2.14 9.30 7.35
CA PRO A 139 -0.79 8.85 6.99
C PRO A 139 -0.66 8.36 5.55
N LEU A 140 -1.76 7.93 4.92
CA LEU A 140 -1.80 7.49 3.53
C LEU A 140 -2.13 8.61 2.54
N LEU A 141 -2.44 9.81 3.01
CA LEU A 141 -2.89 10.92 2.16
C LEU A 141 -1.97 11.17 0.96
N PRO A 142 -0.63 11.19 1.08
CA PRO A 142 0.24 11.36 -0.09
C PRO A 142 0.02 10.26 -1.14
N LEU A 143 -0.11 9.00 -0.72
CA LEU A 143 -0.35 7.88 -1.62
C LEU A 143 -1.75 7.90 -2.24
N ILE A 144 -2.74 8.42 -1.52
CA ILE A 144 -4.11 8.63 -2.00
C ILE A 144 -4.13 9.71 -3.09
N GLU A 145 -3.46 10.83 -2.84
CA GLU A 145 -3.35 11.95 -3.78
C GLU A 145 -2.60 11.55 -5.06
N ALA A 146 -1.58 10.70 -4.95
CA ALA A 146 -0.86 10.12 -6.08
C ALA A 146 -1.63 9.04 -6.84
N GLY A 147 -2.84 8.66 -6.40
CA GLY A 147 -3.64 7.60 -7.02
C GLY A 147 -3.09 6.18 -6.83
N ILE A 148 -2.15 6.00 -5.89
CA ILE A 148 -1.59 4.69 -5.54
C ILE A 148 -2.56 3.98 -4.60
N VAL A 149 -3.02 4.65 -3.54
CA VAL A 149 -4.09 4.12 -2.68
C VAL A 149 -5.43 4.56 -3.25
N MET A 150 -6.25 3.59 -3.62
CA MET A 150 -7.56 3.78 -4.21
C MET A 150 -8.62 3.08 -3.37
N PHE A 151 -9.87 3.50 -3.58
CA PHE A 151 -11.00 3.03 -2.80
C PHE A 151 -12.01 2.32 -3.70
N ARG A 152 -12.43 1.13 -3.30
CA ARG A 152 -13.50 0.37 -3.94
C ARG A 152 -14.77 0.47 -3.10
N SER A 153 -15.92 0.35 -3.76
CA SER A 153 -17.19 0.26 -3.06
C SER A 153 -17.29 -1.06 -2.27
N PRO A 154 -17.83 -1.06 -1.04
CA PRO A 154 -18.26 -2.29 -0.37
C PRO A 154 -19.54 -2.88 -0.99
N TRP A 155 -20.20 -2.16 -1.89
CA TRP A 155 -21.48 -2.54 -2.49
C TRP A 155 -21.28 -3.11 -3.89
N VAL A 156 -22.06 -4.15 -4.21
CA VAL A 156 -22.13 -4.72 -5.56
C VAL A 156 -23.59 -4.72 -6.00
N GLY A 157 -23.87 -4.13 -7.16
CA GLY A 157 -25.17 -4.23 -7.79
C GLY A 157 -25.39 -5.63 -8.33
N THR A 158 -26.23 -6.43 -7.67
CA THR A 158 -26.60 -7.79 -8.11
C THR A 158 -28.12 -7.95 -8.15
N CYS A 159 -28.61 -8.87 -9.00
CA CYS A 159 -30.00 -9.29 -8.91
C CYS A 159 -30.21 -10.18 -7.66
N ARG A 160 -31.46 -10.33 -7.23
CA ARG A 160 -31.80 -11.09 -6.02
C ARG A 160 -31.32 -12.54 -6.07
N GLU A 161 -31.46 -13.20 -7.22
CA GLU A 161 -31.04 -14.60 -7.41
C GLU A 161 -29.52 -14.76 -7.33
N CYS A 162 -28.76 -13.87 -7.98
CA CYS A 162 -27.29 -13.86 -7.87
C CYS A 162 -26.82 -13.58 -6.45
N SER A 163 -27.50 -12.66 -5.74
CA SER A 163 -27.20 -12.39 -4.33
C SER A 163 -27.46 -13.61 -3.45
N GLN A 164 -28.58 -14.31 -3.67
CA GLN A 164 -28.89 -15.52 -2.91
C GLN A 164 -27.86 -16.63 -3.19
N GLY A 165 -27.58 -16.91 -4.46
CA GLY A 165 -26.59 -17.93 -4.82
C GLY A 165 -25.18 -17.59 -4.33
N PHE A 166 -24.83 -16.31 -4.19
CA PHE A 166 -23.58 -15.90 -3.54
C PHE A 166 -23.60 -16.21 -2.04
N GLU A 167 -24.67 -15.84 -1.33
CA GLU A 167 -24.78 -16.11 0.11
C GLU A 167 -24.79 -17.62 0.41
N ASP A 168 -25.47 -18.42 -0.43
CA ASP A 168 -25.48 -19.88 -0.29
C ASP A 168 -24.05 -20.45 -0.42
N ARG A 169 -23.26 -20.00 -1.41
CA ARG A 169 -21.85 -20.38 -1.54
C ARG A 169 -20.99 -19.93 -0.37
N VAL A 170 -21.25 -18.75 0.18
CA VAL A 170 -20.56 -18.29 1.39
C VAL A 170 -20.87 -19.24 2.55
N ASP A 171 -22.13 -19.61 2.74
CA ASP A 171 -22.55 -20.49 3.83
C ASP A 171 -21.95 -21.90 3.70
N GLU A 172 -21.94 -22.48 2.50
CA GLU A 172 -21.27 -23.75 2.20
C GLU A 172 -19.76 -23.69 2.50
N THR A 173 -19.07 -22.67 1.96
CA THR A 173 -17.63 -22.49 2.15
C THR A 173 -17.28 -22.25 3.62
N ALA A 174 -18.07 -21.41 4.30
CA ALA A 174 -17.88 -21.14 5.71
C ALA A 174 -18.09 -22.38 6.57
N HIS A 175 -18.98 -23.29 6.18
CA HIS A 175 -19.18 -24.56 6.85
C HIS A 175 -17.93 -25.46 6.78
N GLU A 176 -17.29 -25.56 5.61
CA GLU A 176 -16.05 -26.33 5.45
C GLU A 176 -14.88 -25.70 6.21
N VAL A 177 -14.70 -24.37 6.11
CA VAL A 177 -13.67 -23.65 6.88
C VAL A 177 -13.89 -23.80 8.39
N LEU A 178 -15.15 -23.83 8.85
CA LEU A 178 -15.50 -24.05 10.27
C LEU A 178 -15.07 -25.44 10.77
N LYS A 179 -15.08 -26.48 9.92
CA LYS A 179 -14.58 -27.81 10.31
C LYS A 179 -13.09 -27.79 10.64
N VAL A 180 -12.32 -26.98 9.90
CA VAL A 180 -10.86 -26.86 10.07
C VAL A 180 -10.49 -25.92 11.21
N PHE A 181 -11.08 -24.72 11.25
CA PHE A 181 -10.65 -23.65 12.16
C PHE A 181 -11.57 -23.43 13.37
N GLY A 182 -12.75 -24.07 13.43
CA GLY A 182 -13.72 -23.82 14.49
C GLY A 182 -13.21 -24.10 15.91
N ARG A 183 -12.17 -24.92 16.06
CA ARG A 183 -11.53 -25.24 17.35
C ARG A 183 -10.50 -24.20 17.81
N GLU A 184 -10.10 -23.27 16.93
CA GLU A 184 -9.13 -22.22 17.28
C GLU A 184 -9.71 -21.14 18.19
N PHE A 185 -11.02 -20.96 18.12
CA PHE A 185 -11.72 -19.93 18.87
C PHE A 185 -11.92 -20.37 20.31
N LYS A 186 -11.45 -19.55 21.24
CA LYS A 186 -11.69 -19.72 22.68
C LYS A 186 -12.36 -18.47 23.23
N VAL A 187 -13.51 -18.63 23.86
CA VAL A 187 -14.25 -17.54 24.51
C VAL A 187 -13.97 -17.60 25.99
N GLU A 188 -13.46 -16.50 26.55
CA GLU A 188 -13.09 -16.40 27.95
C GLU A 188 -13.81 -15.20 28.59
N PRO A 189 -14.45 -15.37 29.77
CA PRO A 189 -15.12 -14.28 30.46
C PRO A 189 -14.10 -13.28 31.02
N MET A 190 -14.45 -11.99 31.00
CA MET A 190 -13.64 -10.93 31.57
C MET A 190 -14.04 -10.64 33.02
N LYS A 191 -13.06 -10.40 33.90
CA LYS A 191 -13.31 -10.00 35.31
C LYS A 191 -14.14 -8.72 35.43
N SER A 192 -13.97 -7.80 34.49
CA SER A 192 -14.73 -6.55 34.42
C SER A 192 -16.16 -6.73 33.88
N GLY A 193 -16.55 -7.94 33.49
CA GLY A 193 -17.76 -8.27 32.72
C GLY A 193 -17.51 -8.21 31.20
N GLY A 194 -18.36 -8.90 30.44
CA GLY A 194 -18.15 -9.17 29.02
C GLY A 194 -17.25 -10.39 28.78
N PHE A 195 -16.70 -10.51 27.57
CA PHE A 195 -15.82 -11.61 27.19
C PHE A 195 -14.78 -11.18 26.15
N PHE A 196 -13.69 -11.92 26.07
CA PHE A 196 -12.80 -11.85 24.92
C PHE A 196 -12.76 -13.18 24.19
N VAL A 197 -12.49 -13.10 22.88
CA VAL A 197 -12.31 -14.26 22.02
C VAL A 197 -10.88 -14.28 21.53
N LYS A 198 -10.16 -15.35 21.89
CA LYS A 198 -8.86 -15.67 21.29
C LYS A 198 -9.11 -16.39 20.00
N THR A 199 -8.55 -15.89 18.90
CA THR A 199 -8.75 -16.48 17.57
C THR A 199 -7.73 -17.56 17.22
N GLY A 200 -6.76 -17.85 18.09
CA GLY A 200 -5.72 -18.83 17.82
C GLY A 200 -4.97 -18.50 16.53
N GLN A 201 -4.75 -19.49 15.67
CA GLN A 201 -4.05 -19.31 14.40
C GLN A 201 -4.96 -18.91 13.23
N ALA A 202 -6.20 -18.53 13.48
CA ALA A 202 -7.13 -18.08 12.43
C ALA A 202 -6.69 -16.77 11.74
N PHE A 203 -5.86 -15.97 12.41
CA PHE A 203 -5.31 -14.71 11.91
C PHE A 203 -3.82 -14.65 12.21
N GLU A 204 -3.08 -13.88 11.42
CA GLU A 204 -1.68 -13.56 11.67
C GLU A 204 -1.49 -12.03 11.78
N PRO A 205 -0.98 -11.51 12.91
CA PRO A 205 -0.86 -12.20 14.20
C PRO A 205 -2.22 -12.60 14.77
N SER A 206 -2.22 -13.49 15.76
CA SER A 206 -3.43 -13.89 16.49
C SER A 206 -4.15 -12.68 17.11
N LEU A 207 -5.47 -12.62 16.94
CA LEU A 207 -6.30 -11.51 17.41
C LEU A 207 -6.99 -11.82 18.74
N TYR A 208 -7.20 -10.76 19.50
CA TYR A 208 -8.01 -10.75 20.73
C TYR A 208 -9.22 -9.84 20.49
N LEU A 209 -10.39 -10.46 20.33
CA LEU A 209 -11.63 -9.73 20.05
C LEU A 209 -12.33 -9.45 21.37
N HIS A 210 -12.56 -8.17 21.68
CA HIS A 210 -13.19 -7.74 22.92
C HIS A 210 -14.66 -7.43 22.71
N SER A 211 -15.53 -7.98 23.56
CA SER A 211 -16.95 -7.65 23.60
C SER A 211 -17.24 -6.85 24.89
N PRO A 212 -17.70 -5.59 24.79
CA PRO A 212 -17.98 -4.78 25.96
C PRO A 212 -19.19 -5.29 26.74
N LYS A 213 -19.21 -4.93 28.03
CA LYS A 213 -20.19 -5.33 29.05
C LYS A 213 -21.66 -5.01 28.70
N SER A 214 -21.90 -4.12 27.74
CA SER A 214 -23.23 -3.66 27.33
C SER A 214 -24.04 -4.69 26.53
N ILE A 215 -23.41 -5.75 26.04
CA ILE A 215 -24.11 -6.90 25.47
C ILE A 215 -24.47 -7.82 26.65
N VAL A 216 -25.55 -7.47 27.34
CA VAL A 216 -26.15 -8.26 28.41
C VAL A 216 -26.70 -9.55 27.78
N GLY A 217 -25.91 -10.61 27.84
CA GLY A 217 -26.29 -11.92 27.32
C GLY A 217 -25.36 -13.01 27.84
N ASP A 218 -25.82 -14.26 27.78
CA ASP A 218 -25.02 -15.43 28.07
C ASP A 218 -23.74 -15.44 27.23
N LEU A 219 -22.67 -15.99 27.80
CA LEU A 219 -21.40 -16.17 27.10
C LEU A 219 -21.67 -16.96 25.80
N PRO A 220 -21.35 -16.42 24.61
CA PRO A 220 -21.65 -17.12 23.37
C PRO A 220 -20.84 -18.41 23.31
N LYS A 221 -21.45 -19.47 22.76
CA LYS A 221 -20.72 -20.72 22.51
C LYS A 221 -19.59 -20.42 21.52
N ALA A 222 -18.37 -20.85 21.83
CA ALA A 222 -17.19 -20.57 21.01
C ALA A 222 -17.39 -20.96 19.54
N ARG A 223 -18.04 -22.10 19.29
CA ARG A 223 -18.32 -22.57 17.92
C ARG A 223 -19.33 -21.70 17.17
N SER A 224 -20.36 -21.17 17.82
CA SER A 224 -21.32 -20.28 17.15
C SER A 224 -20.70 -18.92 16.84
N TYR A 225 -19.87 -18.41 17.74
CA TYR A 225 -19.08 -17.19 17.49
C TYR A 225 -18.10 -17.40 16.34
N ALA A 226 -17.36 -18.53 16.34
CA ALA A 226 -16.47 -18.90 15.26
C ALA A 226 -17.20 -18.97 13.91
N ALA A 227 -18.39 -19.59 13.86
CA ALA A 227 -19.18 -19.67 12.64
C ALA A 227 -19.54 -18.29 12.07
N GLN A 228 -19.94 -17.34 12.93
CA GLN A 228 -20.25 -15.97 12.50
C GLN A 228 -19.03 -15.23 11.95
N ILE A 229 -17.89 -15.32 12.65
CA ILE A 229 -16.64 -14.68 12.20
C ILE A 229 -16.18 -15.32 10.88
N ILE A 230 -16.12 -16.65 10.80
CA ILE A 230 -15.70 -17.37 9.59
C ILE A 230 -16.60 -17.00 8.42
N ARG A 231 -17.93 -17.02 8.61
CA ARG A 231 -18.86 -16.64 7.55
C ARG A 231 -18.60 -15.23 7.04
N ARG A 232 -18.37 -14.27 7.94
CA ARG A 232 -18.05 -12.88 7.56
C ARG A 232 -16.75 -12.79 6.76
N GLU A 233 -15.68 -13.42 7.24
CA GLU A 233 -14.37 -13.42 6.56
C GLU A 233 -14.44 -14.07 5.17
N VAL A 234 -15.17 -15.17 5.04
CA VAL A 234 -15.41 -15.85 3.75
C VAL A 234 -16.25 -14.97 2.82
N LYS A 235 -17.26 -14.27 3.34
CA LYS A 235 -18.04 -13.27 2.61
C LYS A 235 -17.10 -12.22 2.01
N GLU A 236 -16.35 -11.55 2.86
CA GLU A 236 -15.52 -10.40 2.51
C GLU A 236 -14.42 -10.79 1.54
N ILE A 237 -13.70 -11.89 1.78
CA ILE A 237 -12.62 -12.32 0.89
C ILE A 237 -13.14 -12.69 -0.51
N LEU A 238 -14.33 -13.28 -0.63
CA LEU A 238 -14.90 -13.64 -1.94
C LEU A 238 -15.28 -12.39 -2.73
N TRP A 239 -15.75 -11.34 -2.06
CA TRP A 239 -15.95 -10.04 -2.69
C TRP A 239 -14.65 -9.40 -3.12
N VAL A 240 -13.65 -9.38 -2.24
CA VAL A 240 -12.34 -8.85 -2.57
C VAL A 240 -11.71 -9.64 -3.73
N GLY A 241 -11.91 -10.96 -3.77
CA GLY A 241 -11.44 -11.82 -4.83
C GLY A 241 -12.14 -11.60 -6.16
N ARG A 242 -13.44 -11.31 -6.17
CA ARG A 242 -14.14 -10.86 -7.37
C ARG A 242 -13.49 -9.60 -7.93
N GLU A 243 -13.32 -8.56 -7.12
CA GLU A 243 -12.71 -7.31 -7.58
C GLU A 243 -11.26 -7.51 -8.04
N ALA A 244 -10.47 -8.29 -7.29
CA ALA A 244 -9.11 -8.62 -7.67
C ALA A 244 -9.05 -9.39 -9.01
N SER A 245 -10.02 -10.27 -9.28
CA SER A 245 -10.08 -10.97 -10.57
C SER A 245 -10.42 -10.05 -11.74
N LEU A 246 -11.22 -9.00 -11.52
CA LEU A 246 -11.54 -8.00 -12.54
C LEU A 246 -10.30 -7.18 -12.88
N THR A 247 -9.56 -6.73 -11.87
CA THR A 247 -8.33 -5.93 -12.06
C THR A 247 -7.09 -6.77 -12.35
N ARG A 248 -7.19 -8.11 -12.32
CA ARG A 248 -6.05 -9.05 -12.28
C ARG A 248 -5.07 -8.76 -11.13
N GLY A 249 -5.58 -8.15 -10.07
CA GLY A 249 -4.84 -7.86 -8.86
C GLY A 249 -4.59 -9.10 -8.00
N SER A 250 -3.71 -8.92 -7.02
CA SER A 250 -3.42 -9.92 -5.99
C SER A 250 -4.11 -9.56 -4.68
N ILE A 251 -4.59 -10.57 -3.96
CA ILE A 251 -5.23 -10.36 -2.66
C ILE A 251 -4.17 -10.49 -1.56
N PHE A 252 -4.10 -9.49 -0.70
CA PHE A 252 -3.28 -9.47 0.50
C PHE A 252 -4.21 -9.52 1.70
N THR A 253 -4.11 -10.60 2.47
CA THR A 253 -4.95 -10.88 3.63
C THR A 253 -4.08 -11.35 4.77
N ASN A 254 -4.43 -10.94 5.99
CA ASN A 254 -3.86 -11.50 7.21
C ASN A 254 -4.83 -12.50 7.89
N SER A 255 -5.99 -12.73 7.27
CA SER A 255 -7.01 -13.67 7.71
C SER A 255 -6.80 -15.00 7.01
N ARG A 256 -6.37 -16.02 7.77
CA ARG A 256 -6.24 -17.39 7.26
C ARG A 256 -7.61 -18.01 6.98
N LEU A 257 -8.66 -17.53 7.65
CA LEU A 257 -10.05 -17.91 7.39
C LEU A 257 -10.47 -17.47 5.99
N GLY A 258 -10.22 -16.21 5.65
CA GLY A 258 -10.52 -15.70 4.31
C GLY A 258 -9.72 -16.44 3.23
N LEU A 259 -8.42 -16.62 3.45
CA LEU A 259 -7.58 -17.36 2.50
C LEU A 259 -8.03 -18.83 2.33
N ALA A 260 -8.41 -19.51 3.41
CA ALA A 260 -8.96 -20.87 3.34
C ALA A 260 -10.28 -20.90 2.55
N GLY A 261 -11.12 -19.87 2.70
CA GLY A 261 -12.35 -19.74 1.92
C GLY A 261 -12.10 -19.59 0.42
N LEU A 262 -11.09 -18.82 0.01
CA LEU A 262 -10.69 -18.73 -1.40
C LEU A 262 -10.17 -20.06 -1.94
N LEU A 263 -9.28 -20.70 -1.20
CA LEU A 263 -8.70 -21.98 -1.62
C LEU A 263 -9.74 -23.08 -1.71
N GLU A 264 -10.77 -23.05 -0.85
CA GLU A 264 -11.86 -24.01 -0.94
C GLU A 264 -12.70 -23.83 -2.21
N GLN A 265 -12.96 -22.59 -2.62
CA GLN A 265 -13.63 -22.34 -3.90
C GLN A 265 -12.81 -22.82 -5.11
N GLU A 266 -11.49 -22.91 -4.98
CA GLU A 266 -10.61 -23.53 -5.99
C GLU A 266 -10.56 -25.08 -5.89
N GLY A 267 -11.26 -25.69 -4.94
CA GLY A 267 -11.19 -27.12 -4.65
C GLY A 267 -9.86 -27.56 -4.02
N ARG A 268 -9.16 -26.62 -3.37
CA ARG A 268 -7.80 -26.78 -2.83
C ARG A 268 -7.76 -26.49 -1.34
N LEU A 269 -8.75 -26.94 -0.57
CA LEU A 269 -8.72 -26.77 0.90
C LEU A 269 -7.44 -27.37 1.48
N LEU A 270 -6.54 -26.49 1.87
CA LEU A 270 -5.30 -26.87 2.51
C LEU A 270 -5.57 -27.21 3.98
N THR A 271 -4.86 -28.21 4.48
CA THR A 271 -4.80 -28.45 5.91
C THR A 271 -4.22 -27.23 6.62
N ARG A 272 -4.51 -27.10 7.91
CA ARG A 272 -4.00 -26.00 8.75
C ARG A 272 -2.48 -25.81 8.65
N LYS A 273 -1.70 -26.89 8.59
CA LYS A 273 -0.23 -26.81 8.52
C LYS A 273 0.24 -26.23 7.19
N GLU A 274 -0.39 -26.66 6.09
CA GLU A 274 -0.10 -26.16 4.75
C GLU A 274 -0.47 -24.67 4.61
N MET A 275 -1.57 -24.24 5.25
CA MET A 275 -1.95 -22.83 5.32
C MET A 275 -0.92 -21.96 6.03
N ILE A 276 -0.34 -22.44 7.13
CA ILE A 276 0.68 -21.70 7.89
C ILE A 276 1.97 -21.58 7.10
N MET A 277 2.38 -22.65 6.40
CA MET A 277 3.52 -22.59 5.49
C MET A 277 3.27 -21.56 4.39
N PHE A 278 2.13 -21.68 3.69
CA PHE A 278 1.75 -20.78 2.62
C PHE A 278 1.69 -19.29 3.03
N ASP A 279 1.32 -18.99 4.27
CA ASP A 279 1.24 -17.63 4.81
C ASP A 279 2.63 -17.07 5.17
N ASN A 280 3.47 -17.86 5.86
CA ASN A 280 4.85 -17.49 6.17
C ASN A 280 5.68 -17.23 4.91
N ASP A 281 5.35 -17.90 3.83
CA ASP A 281 6.03 -17.79 2.54
C ASP A 281 5.73 -16.45 1.83
N ARG A 282 4.77 -15.67 2.33
CA ARG A 282 4.30 -14.41 1.70
C ARG A 282 4.72 -13.14 2.45
N THR A 283 5.46 -13.25 3.56
CA THR A 283 6.00 -12.08 4.26
C THR A 283 7.33 -11.66 3.64
N LEU A 284 7.32 -10.57 2.88
CA LEU A 284 8.55 -9.96 2.35
C LEU A 284 8.76 -8.58 2.99
N GLU A 285 9.75 -8.48 3.86
CA GLU A 285 10.22 -7.20 4.38
C GLU A 285 11.40 -6.70 3.54
N ILE A 286 11.21 -5.58 2.85
CA ILE A 286 12.25 -4.95 2.03
C ILE A 286 13.07 -4.02 2.93
N PRO A 287 14.39 -4.28 3.11
CA PRO A 287 15.26 -3.44 3.94
C PRO A 287 15.26 -1.97 3.52
N TRP A 288 15.41 -1.05 4.47
CA TRP A 288 15.42 0.42 4.30
C TRP A 288 14.08 1.01 3.84
N VAL A 289 13.32 0.32 3.00
CA VAL A 289 11.96 0.72 2.60
C VAL A 289 10.99 0.64 3.79
N SER A 290 11.23 -0.29 4.72
CA SER A 290 10.47 -0.46 5.96
C SER A 290 10.47 0.77 6.88
N ASP A 291 11.44 1.67 6.72
CA ASP A 291 11.62 2.83 7.59
C ASP A 291 11.04 4.11 7.00
N LEU A 292 10.77 4.12 5.67
CA LEU A 292 10.26 5.28 4.95
C LEU A 292 8.82 5.64 5.37
N ASN A 293 8.48 6.92 5.29
CA ASN A 293 7.11 7.42 5.38
C ASN A 293 6.45 7.52 3.99
N ALA A 294 5.14 7.79 3.93
CA ALA A 294 4.39 7.81 2.68
C ALA A 294 4.94 8.81 1.64
N SER A 295 5.36 10.02 2.05
CA SER A 295 5.98 11.01 1.16
C SER A 295 7.35 10.57 0.64
N GLN A 296 8.18 9.98 1.50
CA GLN A 296 9.48 9.42 1.10
C GLN A 296 9.32 8.26 0.13
N ILE A 297 8.25 7.46 0.25
CA ILE A 297 7.93 6.40 -0.71
C ILE A 297 7.57 7.00 -2.07
N LEU A 298 6.83 8.11 -2.12
CA LEU A 298 6.58 8.81 -3.39
C LEU A 298 7.86 9.35 -4.02
N GLN A 299 8.71 9.98 -3.22
CA GLN A 299 10.03 10.46 -3.67
C GLN A 299 10.86 9.29 -4.22
N LEU A 300 10.90 8.16 -3.51
CA LEU A 300 11.58 6.96 -3.98
C LEU A 300 11.00 6.46 -5.31
N ARG A 301 9.68 6.49 -5.48
CA ARG A 301 9.05 6.07 -6.74
C ARG A 301 9.43 6.97 -7.91
N GLU A 302 9.54 8.28 -7.67
CA GLU A 302 9.95 9.25 -8.68
C GLU A 302 11.43 9.08 -9.03
N GLU A 303 12.31 9.06 -8.03
CA GLU A 303 13.76 8.97 -8.21
C GLU A 303 14.23 7.62 -8.78
N ALA A 304 13.51 6.54 -8.49
CA ALA A 304 13.81 5.19 -8.96
C ALA A 304 12.84 4.67 -10.03
N SER A 305 12.10 5.56 -10.69
CA SER A 305 11.10 5.22 -11.72
C SER A 305 11.62 4.29 -12.82
N GLY A 306 12.88 4.43 -13.23
CA GLY A 306 13.53 3.55 -14.21
C GLY A 306 13.82 2.11 -13.72
N ALA A 307 14.04 1.92 -12.41
CA ALA A 307 14.32 0.60 -11.82
C ALA A 307 13.08 -0.10 -11.26
N LEU A 308 12.03 0.66 -10.95
CA LEU A 308 10.83 0.14 -10.30
C LEU A 308 10.14 -1.03 -11.02
N PRO A 309 9.94 -1.01 -12.36
CA PRO A 309 9.26 -2.11 -13.04
C PRO A 309 9.98 -3.45 -12.85
N LEU A 310 11.31 -3.45 -13.04
CA LEU A 310 12.13 -4.66 -12.86
C LEU A 310 12.21 -5.08 -11.40
N PHE A 311 12.26 -4.12 -10.47
CA PHE A 311 12.19 -4.40 -9.05
C PHE A 311 10.88 -5.11 -8.68
N ARG A 312 9.74 -4.57 -9.11
CA ARG A 312 8.42 -5.14 -8.83
C ARG A 312 8.23 -6.50 -9.45
N GLU A 313 8.65 -6.68 -10.69
CA GLU A 313 8.60 -7.99 -11.35
C GLU A 313 9.42 -9.02 -10.57
N ARG A 314 10.62 -8.64 -10.11
CA ARG A 314 11.47 -9.51 -9.31
C ARG A 314 10.82 -9.90 -7.98
N ILE A 315 10.22 -8.94 -7.28
CA ILE A 315 9.46 -9.19 -6.04
C ILE A 315 8.24 -10.07 -6.30
N ALA A 316 7.46 -9.79 -7.36
CA ALA A 316 6.29 -10.57 -7.72
C ALA A 316 6.66 -12.04 -8.03
N ARG A 317 7.76 -12.27 -8.78
CA ARG A 317 8.27 -13.62 -9.03
C ARG A 317 8.70 -14.33 -7.75
N ALA A 318 9.30 -13.61 -6.80
CA ALA A 318 9.67 -14.17 -5.50
C ALA A 318 8.42 -14.62 -4.72
N LEU A 319 7.39 -13.78 -4.67
CA LEU A 319 6.11 -14.09 -4.01
C LEU A 319 5.38 -15.27 -4.64
N VAL A 320 5.52 -15.49 -5.96
CA VAL A 320 4.89 -16.63 -6.67
C VAL A 320 5.71 -17.92 -6.48
N ARG A 321 7.04 -17.84 -6.48
CA ARG A 321 7.95 -18.99 -6.35
C ARG A 321 8.02 -19.56 -4.94
N ALA A 322 7.60 -18.79 -3.93
CA ALA A 322 7.53 -19.21 -2.54
C ALA A 322 6.47 -20.31 -2.26
N ARG A 323 6.19 -21.21 -3.22
CA ARG A 323 5.31 -22.36 -3.04
C ARG A 323 6.16 -23.61 -2.74
N GLY A 324 6.35 -23.94 -1.46
CA GLY A 324 7.01 -25.18 -1.05
C GLY A 324 7.93 -25.03 0.17
N GLN A 325 8.54 -26.12 0.63
CA GLN A 325 9.43 -26.12 1.80
C GLN A 325 10.69 -25.23 1.61
N ASP A 326 11.07 -24.90 0.38
CA ASP A 326 12.23 -24.06 0.04
C ASP A 326 11.90 -22.56 -0.02
N ALA A 327 10.67 -22.15 0.31
CA ALA A 327 10.19 -20.79 0.11
C ALA A 327 10.90 -19.71 0.96
N ARG A 328 11.27 -20.03 2.20
CA ARG A 328 12.04 -19.12 3.07
C ARG A 328 13.43 -18.86 2.54
N GLU A 329 14.13 -19.92 2.16
CA GLU A 329 15.47 -19.85 1.54
C GLU A 329 15.41 -18.98 0.27
N ASN A 330 14.39 -19.20 -0.57
CA ASN A 330 14.15 -18.38 -1.76
C ASN A 330 13.91 -16.88 -1.47
N SER A 331 13.17 -16.55 -0.40
CA SER A 331 12.92 -15.14 -0.05
C SER A 331 14.16 -14.42 0.48
N GLU A 332 14.95 -15.10 1.30
CA GLU A 332 16.21 -14.59 1.84
C GLU A 332 17.26 -14.45 0.73
N ASP A 333 17.31 -15.40 -0.21
CA ASP A 333 18.18 -15.37 -1.38
C ASP A 333 17.87 -14.17 -2.29
N VAL A 334 16.59 -13.92 -2.57
CA VAL A 334 16.18 -12.74 -3.36
C VAL A 334 16.59 -11.44 -2.66
N LEU A 335 16.43 -11.36 -1.33
CA LEU A 335 16.85 -10.20 -0.56
C LEU A 335 18.38 -10.06 -0.51
N ALA A 336 19.12 -11.15 -0.36
CA ALA A 336 20.58 -11.16 -0.40
C ALA A 336 21.09 -10.69 -1.76
N GLU A 337 20.48 -11.15 -2.85
CA GLU A 337 20.82 -10.72 -4.20
C GLU A 337 20.51 -9.24 -4.42
N LEU A 338 19.36 -8.75 -3.96
CA LEU A 338 19.02 -7.33 -4.03
C LEU A 338 20.02 -6.46 -3.25
N ARG A 339 20.48 -6.91 -2.07
CA ARG A 339 21.53 -6.21 -1.31
C ARG A 339 22.86 -6.22 -2.04
N ALA A 340 23.25 -7.33 -2.64
CA ALA A 340 24.48 -7.44 -3.44
C ALA A 340 24.43 -6.49 -4.64
N GLN A 341 23.31 -6.47 -5.38
CA GLN A 341 23.08 -5.56 -6.50
C GLN A 341 23.08 -4.10 -6.05
N ALA A 342 22.52 -3.78 -4.89
CA ALA A 342 22.57 -2.43 -4.34
C ALA A 342 24.01 -1.99 -4.04
N ALA A 343 24.81 -2.86 -3.44
CA ALA A 343 26.22 -2.58 -3.17
C ALA A 343 27.03 -2.39 -4.46
N GLU A 344 26.82 -3.24 -5.46
CA GLU A 344 27.43 -3.12 -6.78
C GLU A 344 27.06 -1.80 -7.45
N VAL A 345 25.76 -1.49 -7.55
CA VAL A 345 25.24 -0.24 -8.14
C VAL A 345 25.82 0.98 -7.43
N ARG A 346 25.88 0.97 -6.10
CA ARG A 346 26.46 2.07 -5.32
C ARG A 346 27.94 2.24 -5.61
N SER A 347 28.71 1.15 -5.65
CA SER A 347 30.14 1.20 -5.98
C SER A 347 30.38 1.70 -7.41
N GLU A 348 29.59 1.25 -8.39
CA GLU A 348 29.70 1.69 -9.77
C GLU A 348 29.33 3.17 -9.92
N LEU A 349 28.24 3.62 -9.29
CA LEU A 349 27.81 5.02 -9.33
C LEU A 349 28.83 5.96 -8.69
N THR A 350 29.40 5.60 -7.54
CA THR A 350 30.42 6.42 -6.86
C THR A 350 31.73 6.47 -7.64
N VAL A 351 32.17 5.35 -8.24
CA VAL A 351 33.33 5.32 -9.14
C VAL A 351 33.07 6.18 -10.38
N LYS A 352 31.87 6.12 -10.97
CA LYS A 352 31.53 6.93 -12.15
C LYS A 352 31.42 8.41 -11.82
N GLN A 353 30.82 8.79 -10.70
CA GLN A 353 30.73 10.18 -10.25
C GLN A 353 32.10 10.79 -9.93
N SER A 354 32.97 10.04 -9.23
CA SER A 354 34.32 10.51 -8.92
C SER A 354 35.20 10.65 -10.16
N LYS A 355 35.13 9.68 -11.10
CA LYS A 355 35.85 9.73 -12.37
C LYS A 355 35.35 10.85 -13.28
N SER A 356 34.04 11.10 -13.37
CA SER A 356 33.53 12.22 -14.16
C SER A 356 33.95 13.56 -13.57
N ALA A 357 33.86 13.75 -12.25
CA ALA A 357 34.28 14.97 -11.59
C ALA A 357 35.78 15.26 -11.83
N ARG A 358 36.62 14.21 -11.78
CA ARG A 358 38.06 14.36 -12.06
C ARG A 358 38.31 14.66 -13.54
N TYR A 359 37.65 13.95 -14.45
CA TYR A 359 37.76 14.20 -15.89
C TYR A 359 37.36 15.64 -16.24
N TRP A 360 36.19 16.10 -15.77
CA TRP A 360 35.74 17.47 -16.01
C TRP A 360 36.69 18.51 -15.44
N LYS A 361 37.17 18.34 -14.20
CA LYS A 361 38.15 19.26 -13.60
C LYS A 361 39.44 19.34 -14.41
N THR A 362 39.99 18.20 -14.84
CA THR A 362 41.21 18.17 -15.66
C THR A 362 40.97 18.78 -17.03
N THR A 363 39.87 18.43 -17.70
CA THR A 363 39.59 18.90 -19.06
C THR A 363 39.25 20.39 -19.09
N TYR A 364 38.47 20.91 -18.14
CA TYR A 364 38.25 22.35 -18.02
C TYR A 364 39.53 23.10 -17.63
N GLY A 365 40.38 22.52 -16.78
CA GLY A 365 41.68 23.12 -16.45
C GLY A 365 42.61 23.19 -17.67
N LEU A 366 42.64 22.14 -18.49
CA LEU A 366 43.48 22.05 -19.68
C LEU A 366 42.95 22.93 -20.82
N LEU A 367 41.62 23.01 -20.98
CA LEU A 367 40.97 23.97 -21.87
C LEU A 367 41.22 25.41 -21.44
N GLY A 368 41.09 25.71 -20.14
CA GLY A 368 41.36 27.03 -19.58
C GLY A 368 42.81 27.46 -19.79
N LEU A 369 43.77 26.55 -19.54
CA LEU A 369 45.19 26.78 -19.82
C LEU A 369 45.47 26.92 -21.32
N GLY A 370 44.85 26.09 -22.17
CA GLY A 370 45.03 26.14 -23.62
C GLY A 370 44.52 27.44 -24.23
N ILE A 371 43.34 27.89 -23.84
CA ILE A 371 42.77 29.18 -24.26
C ILE A 371 43.62 30.34 -23.75
N SER A 372 44.08 30.28 -22.49
CA SER A 372 44.93 31.33 -21.91
C SER A 372 46.30 31.40 -22.59
N ALA A 373 46.96 30.27 -22.82
CA ALA A 373 48.26 30.21 -23.48
C ALA A 373 48.19 30.62 -24.96
N TYR A 374 47.13 30.21 -25.66
CA TYR A 374 46.94 30.57 -27.07
C TYR A 374 46.57 32.05 -27.26
N GLY A 375 45.74 32.60 -26.36
CA GLY A 375 45.39 34.03 -26.35
C GLY A 375 46.60 34.94 -26.10
N VAL A 376 47.54 34.52 -25.24
CA VAL A 376 48.80 35.24 -25.00
C VAL A 376 49.75 35.14 -26.20
N ALA A 377 49.73 34.03 -26.94
CA ALA A 377 50.71 33.77 -28.01
C ALA A 377 50.36 34.37 -29.37
N THR A 378 49.08 34.68 -29.65
CA THR A 378 48.64 34.97 -31.03
C THR A 378 47.99 36.32 -31.26
N ASP A 379 47.70 37.12 -30.22
CA ASP A 379 47.00 38.42 -30.30
C ASP A 379 45.69 38.43 -31.14
N GLN A 380 45.21 37.26 -31.57
CA GLN A 380 44.06 37.07 -32.45
C GLN A 380 43.17 35.94 -31.93
N VAL A 381 41.96 36.32 -31.52
CA VAL A 381 41.01 35.43 -30.81
C VAL A 381 40.33 34.42 -31.76
N MET A 382 40.26 34.70 -33.06
CA MET A 382 39.40 33.96 -34.00
C MET A 382 39.88 32.55 -34.39
N PRO A 383 41.18 32.28 -34.67
CA PRO A 383 41.64 30.93 -35.04
C PRO A 383 41.57 29.92 -33.88
N GLY A 384 41.70 30.41 -32.63
CA GLY A 384 41.63 29.57 -31.43
C GLY A 384 40.27 28.91 -31.22
N VAL A 385 39.18 29.51 -31.73
CA VAL A 385 37.82 28.97 -31.61
C VAL A 385 37.59 27.75 -32.50
N ALA A 386 38.22 27.69 -33.68
CA ALA A 386 38.08 26.55 -34.59
C ALA A 386 38.77 25.27 -34.05
N GLY A 387 39.87 25.42 -33.31
CA GLY A 387 40.55 24.31 -32.65
C GLY A 387 39.82 23.73 -31.43
N LEU A 388 38.82 24.44 -30.89
CA LEU A 388 38.03 23.99 -29.73
C LEU A 388 36.88 23.04 -30.12
N LEU A 389 36.43 23.07 -31.38
CA LEU A 389 35.32 22.23 -31.85
C LEU A 389 35.57 20.71 -31.67
N PRO A 390 36.75 20.14 -32.01
CA PRO A 390 37.02 18.72 -31.76
C PRO A 390 37.02 18.34 -30.28
N ILE A 391 37.50 19.25 -29.41
CA ILE A 391 37.53 19.03 -27.96
C ILE A 391 36.11 19.09 -27.38
N LEU A 392 35.28 20.04 -27.86
CA LEU A 392 33.87 20.11 -27.51
C LEU A 392 33.12 18.85 -27.96
N GLN A 393 33.41 18.32 -29.15
CA GLN A 393 32.77 17.10 -29.64
C GLN A 393 33.19 15.85 -28.85
N LEU A 394 34.45 15.75 -28.43
CA LEU A 394 34.91 14.72 -27.49
C LEU A 394 34.27 14.85 -26.10
N LEU A 395 34.10 16.09 -25.60
CA LEU A 395 33.42 16.36 -24.35
C LEU A 395 31.94 15.96 -24.40
N ILE A 396 31.26 16.29 -25.50
CA ILE A 396 29.88 15.88 -25.74
C ILE A 396 29.79 14.35 -25.81
N GLY A 397 30.65 13.69 -26.59
CA GLY A 397 30.67 12.23 -26.71
C GLY A 397 30.94 11.50 -25.37
N HIS A 398 31.89 12.01 -24.58
CA HIS A 398 32.19 11.46 -23.26
C HIS A 398 31.05 11.70 -22.27
N ARG A 399 30.40 12.88 -22.32
CA ARG A 399 29.22 13.18 -21.51
C ARG A 399 28.07 12.24 -21.84
N THR A 400 27.76 12.06 -23.12
CA THR A 400 26.68 11.18 -23.56
C THR A 400 26.93 9.72 -23.21
N GLY A 401 28.19 9.25 -23.31
CA GLY A 401 28.55 7.89 -22.92
C GLY A 401 28.41 7.65 -21.41
N HIS A 402 28.86 8.62 -20.60
CA HIS A 402 28.76 8.56 -19.13
C HIS A 402 27.30 8.64 -18.66
N GLU A 403 26.50 9.51 -19.26
CA GLU A 403 25.07 9.64 -18.97
C GLU A 403 24.32 8.34 -19.31
N ALA A 404 24.53 7.76 -20.50
CA ALA A 404 23.91 6.49 -20.89
C ALA A 404 24.31 5.32 -19.96
N GLU A 405 25.58 5.28 -19.56
CA GLU A 405 26.07 4.30 -18.60
C GLU A 405 25.51 4.49 -17.18
N SER A 406 25.30 5.73 -16.75
CA SER A 406 24.64 6.03 -15.49
C SER A 406 23.17 5.65 -15.54
N GLU A 407 22.46 5.96 -16.62
CA GLU A 407 21.07 5.58 -16.86
C GLU A 407 20.90 4.06 -16.82
N ARG A 408 21.83 3.29 -17.41
CA ARG A 408 21.82 1.83 -17.33
C ARG A 408 21.94 1.30 -15.89
N LEU A 409 22.62 2.01 -15.00
CA LEU A 409 22.68 1.63 -13.59
C LEU A 409 21.38 1.99 -12.86
N LYS A 410 20.75 3.10 -13.24
CA LYS A 410 19.47 3.56 -12.68
C LYS A 410 18.28 2.67 -13.06
N THR A 411 18.42 1.77 -14.04
CA THR A 411 17.40 0.78 -14.37
C THR A 411 17.56 -0.54 -13.61
N ARG A 412 18.70 -0.78 -12.94
CA ARG A 412 18.90 -2.01 -12.16
C ARG A 412 18.02 -2.01 -10.91
N PRO A 413 17.38 -3.13 -10.52
CA PRO A 413 16.48 -3.18 -9.36
C PRO A 413 17.17 -2.82 -8.04
N GLY A 414 18.47 -3.12 -7.89
CA GLY A 414 19.27 -2.71 -6.73
C GLY A 414 19.35 -1.19 -6.53
N TYR A 415 19.14 -0.38 -7.58
CA TYR A 415 19.12 1.08 -7.48
C TYR A 415 18.00 1.61 -6.58
N VAL A 416 16.85 0.92 -6.52
CA VAL A 416 15.75 1.26 -5.60
C VAL A 416 16.24 1.25 -4.14
N MET A 417 17.05 0.26 -3.77
CA MET A 417 17.58 0.12 -2.42
C MET A 417 18.62 1.19 -2.09
N VAL A 418 19.47 1.54 -3.07
CA VAL A 418 20.43 2.65 -2.94
C VAL A 418 19.69 3.96 -2.68
N LYS A 419 18.63 4.23 -3.44
CA LYS A 419 17.82 5.44 -3.26
C LYS A 419 17.04 5.47 -1.96
N ALA A 420 16.52 4.34 -1.50
CA ALA A 420 15.90 4.25 -0.18
C ALA A 420 16.89 4.64 0.93
N GLN A 421 18.13 4.15 0.87
CA GLN A 421 19.18 4.53 1.83
C GLN A 421 19.54 6.01 1.74
N ASP A 422 19.66 6.56 0.53
CA ASP A 422 19.98 7.96 0.34
C ASP A 422 18.88 8.85 0.94
N ILE A 423 17.60 8.54 0.72
CA ILE A 423 16.49 9.29 1.30
C ILE A 423 16.53 9.25 2.83
N LEU A 424 16.79 8.09 3.44
CA LEU A 424 16.94 7.98 4.89
C LEU A 424 18.13 8.78 5.45
N ALA A 425 19.24 8.83 4.71
CA ALA A 425 20.44 9.53 5.15
C ALA A 425 20.30 11.06 5.15
N HIS A 426 19.37 11.61 4.36
CA HIS A 426 19.11 13.06 4.26
C HIS A 426 17.92 13.53 5.12
N ASP A 427 17.33 12.65 5.93
CA ASP A 427 16.21 12.95 6.84
C ASP A 427 16.68 13.48 8.21
N HIS A 428 18.00 13.61 8.40
CA HIS A 428 18.68 14.19 9.56
C HIS A 428 19.33 15.52 9.19
#